data_AF-A0A3D9R4J3-F1
#
_entry.id   AF-A0A3D9R4J3-F1
#
_cell.length_a   1.000
_cell.length_b   1.000
_cell.length_c   1.000
_cell.angle_alpha   90.00
_cell.angle_beta   90.00
_cell.angle_gamma   90.00
#
_symmetry.space_group_name_H-M   'P 1'
#
loop_
_entity.id
_entity.type
_entity.pdbx_description
1 polymer ?
#
loop_
_entity_poly.entity_id
_entity_poly.type
_entity_poly.pdbx_seq_one_letter_code
_entity_poly.pdbx_strand_id
1 'polypeptide(L)'
;MEQQANEVPDLASTYELTNDQISDYRRNGHVMIRHAATAEEIAVYEPIFTHWVKELNYHDKPIEERDTYGKAFIQIGGLWLQVSKSNSL
;
A
#
# COMPACT_ATOMS: atom_id res chain seq x y z
N MET A 1 26.17 4.93 -12.65
CA MET A 1 25.76 4.50 -11.30
C MET A 1 24.79 3.36 -11.52
N GLU A 2 25.21 2.15 -11.16
CA GLU A 2 24.46 0.91 -11.35
C GLU A 2 23.11 1.03 -10.65
N GLN A 3 22.02 0.82 -11.41
CA GLN A 3 20.71 0.62 -10.84
C GLN A 3 20.75 -0.72 -10.12
N GLN A 4 20.90 -0.70 -8.79
CA GLN A 4 20.55 -1.85 -7.98
C GLN A 4 19.06 -2.10 -8.21
N ALA A 5 18.74 -3.08 -9.06
CA ALA A 5 17.45 -3.74 -9.02
C ALA A 5 17.36 -4.38 -7.63
N ASN A 6 16.81 -3.64 -6.65
CA ASN A 6 16.43 -4.24 -5.39
C ASN A 6 15.52 -5.41 -5.74
N GLU A 7 15.96 -6.64 -5.44
CA GLU A 7 15.15 -7.85 -5.54
C GLU A 7 13.96 -7.67 -4.60
N VAL A 8 12.86 -7.15 -5.14
CA VAL A 8 11.61 -7.04 -4.40
C VAL A 8 11.04 -8.46 -4.22
N PRO A 9 10.56 -8.80 -3.02
CA PRO A 9 9.95 -10.11 -2.78
C PRO A 9 8.82 -10.40 -3.76
N ASP A 10 8.76 -11.63 -4.27
CA ASP A 10 7.61 -12.08 -5.04
C ASP A 10 6.38 -12.19 -4.13
N LEU A 11 5.25 -11.67 -4.60
CA LEU A 11 3.96 -11.66 -3.88
C LEU A 11 2.98 -12.71 -4.42
N ALA A 12 3.43 -13.63 -5.27
CA ALA A 12 2.60 -14.69 -5.85
C ALA A 12 2.38 -15.91 -4.93
N SER A 13 2.78 -15.83 -3.66
CA SER A 13 2.62 -16.92 -2.71
C SER A 13 1.14 -17.19 -2.39
N THR A 14 0.77 -18.46 -2.26
CA THR A 14 -0.59 -18.85 -1.89
C THR A 14 -0.82 -18.66 -0.39
N TYR A 15 -1.94 -18.04 -0.04
CA TYR A 15 -2.42 -17.96 1.34
C TYR A 15 -3.68 -18.83 1.51
N GLU A 16 -3.57 -19.89 2.30
CA GLU A 16 -4.70 -20.80 2.56
C GLU A 16 -5.72 -20.17 3.52
N LEU A 17 -6.99 -20.24 3.15
CA LEU A 17 -8.10 -19.75 3.96
C LEU A 17 -8.83 -20.89 4.64
N THR A 18 -9.18 -20.70 5.91
CA THR A 18 -10.04 -21.64 6.64
C THR A 18 -11.50 -21.47 6.23
N ASN A 19 -12.28 -22.55 6.36
CA ASN A 19 -13.72 -22.50 6.12
C ASN A 19 -14.44 -21.46 7.00
N ASP A 20 -13.97 -21.28 8.23
CA ASP A 20 -14.52 -20.30 9.17
C ASP A 20 -14.29 -18.87 8.69
N GLN A 21 -13.07 -18.54 8.24
CA GLN A 21 -12.78 -17.22 7.65
C GLN A 21 -13.64 -16.93 6.41
N ILE A 22 -13.85 -17.93 5.56
CA ILE A 22 -14.71 -17.82 4.37
C ILE A 22 -16.17 -17.60 4.79
N SER A 23 -16.66 -18.34 5.78
CA SER A 23 -18.01 -18.23 6.32
C SER A 23 -18.26 -16.86 6.97
N ASP A 24 -17.29 -16.39 7.75
CA ASP A 24 -17.32 -15.09 8.43
C ASP A 24 -17.36 -13.93 7.43
N TYR A 25 -16.54 -13.99 6.37
CA TYR A 25 -16.59 -13.00 5.30
C TYR A 25 -17.97 -12.97 4.63
N ARG A 26 -18.51 -14.13 4.25
CA ARG A 26 -19.83 -14.23 3.61
C ARG A 26 -20.96 -13.68 4.48
N ARG A 27 -20.85 -13.87 5.80
CA ARG A 27 -21.86 -13.40 6.76
C ARG A 27 -21.72 -11.92 7.09
N ASN A 28 -20.51 -11.42 7.28
CA ASN A 28 -20.25 -10.09 7.82
C ASN A 28 -19.85 -9.04 6.76
N GLY A 29 -19.59 -9.48 5.51
CA GLY A 29 -19.04 -8.65 4.43
C GLY A 29 -17.56 -8.27 4.60
N HIS A 30 -16.90 -8.76 5.67
CA HIS A 30 -15.48 -8.54 5.96
C HIS A 30 -14.94 -9.68 6.84
N VAL A 31 -13.62 -9.89 6.81
CA VAL A 31 -12.91 -10.84 7.67
C VAL A 31 -11.50 -10.32 7.96
N MET A 32 -10.96 -10.63 9.14
CA MET A 32 -9.58 -10.32 9.48
C MET A 32 -8.67 -11.48 9.06
N ILE A 33 -7.70 -11.20 8.20
CA ILE A 33 -6.62 -12.13 7.82
C ILE A 33 -5.34 -11.65 8.46
N ARG A 34 -4.69 -12.52 9.24
CA ARG A 34 -3.41 -12.22 9.89
C ARG A 34 -2.26 -12.69 9.02
N HIS A 35 -1.19 -11.90 8.96
CA HIS A 35 0.03 -12.25 8.22
C HIS A 35 -0.23 -12.51 6.73
N ALA A 36 -1.11 -11.72 6.11
CA ALA A 36 -1.31 -11.75 4.66
C ALA A 36 -0.05 -11.32 3.88
N ALA A 37 0.81 -10.52 4.51
CA ALA A 37 2.16 -10.23 4.07
C ALA A 37 3.16 -10.66 5.16
N THR A 38 4.32 -11.14 4.75
CA THR A 38 5.42 -11.53 5.63
C THR A 38 6.15 -10.30 6.18
N ALA A 39 6.93 -10.47 7.25
CA ALA A 39 7.70 -9.36 7.83
C ALA A 39 8.77 -8.87 6.85
N GLU A 40 9.35 -9.80 6.08
CA GLU A 40 10.35 -9.56 5.06
C GLU A 40 9.78 -8.76 3.89
N GLU A 41 8.59 -9.13 3.40
CA GLU A 41 7.85 -8.35 2.40
C GLU A 41 7.58 -6.93 2.88
N ILE A 42 7.04 -6.78 4.10
CA ILE A 42 6.73 -5.48 4.68
C ILE A 42 8.00 -4.62 4.78
N ALA A 43 9.12 -5.19 5.25
CA ALA A 43 10.37 -4.46 5.42
C ALA A 43 10.93 -3.91 4.09
N VAL A 44 10.68 -4.59 2.97
CA VAL A 44 11.11 -4.13 1.64
C VAL A 44 10.12 -3.12 1.05
N TYR A 45 8.81 -3.38 1.13
CA TYR A 45 7.80 -2.55 0.46
C TYR A 45 7.45 -1.26 1.21
N GLU A 46 7.48 -1.25 2.54
CA GLU A 46 7.13 -0.08 3.36
C GLU A 46 7.92 1.18 2.97
N PRO A 47 9.28 1.17 2.88
CA PRO A 47 10.02 2.38 2.56
C PRO A 47 9.75 2.89 1.14
N ILE A 48 9.45 1.99 0.20
CA ILE A 48 9.12 2.35 -1.19
C ILE A 48 7.78 3.09 -1.22
N PHE A 49 6.76 2.56 -0.54
CA PHE A 49 5.47 3.24 -0.44
C PHE A 49 5.59 4.57 0.30
N THR A 50 6.33 4.61 1.41
CA THR A 50 6.57 5.85 2.17
C THR A 50 7.25 6.92 1.33
N HIS A 51 8.23 6.56 0.49
CA HIS A 51 8.85 7.48 -0.46
C HIS A 51 7.83 8.05 -1.45
N TRP A 52 7.12 7.19 -2.18
CA TRP A 52 6.16 7.65 -3.19
C TRP A 52 4.97 8.41 -2.61
N VAL A 53 4.52 8.02 -1.42
CA VAL A 53 3.47 8.76 -0.71
C VAL A 53 3.96 10.17 -0.39
N LYS A 54 5.21 10.36 0.05
CA LYS A 54 5.75 11.70 0.31
C LYS A 54 5.89 12.51 -0.98
N GLU A 55 6.43 11.92 -2.04
CA GLU A 55 6.66 12.61 -3.33
C GLU A 55 5.36 13.04 -4.01
N LEU A 56 4.31 12.23 -3.94
CA LEU A 56 3.02 12.50 -4.60
C LEU A 56 2.01 13.22 -3.70
N ASN A 57 2.38 13.50 -2.45
CA ASN A 57 1.53 14.23 -1.51
C ASN A 57 1.60 15.74 -1.78
N TYR A 58 0.89 16.20 -2.81
CA TYR A 58 0.75 17.62 -3.17
C TYR A 58 -0.30 18.37 -2.33
N HIS A 59 -0.46 18.01 -1.05
CA HIS A 59 -1.37 18.74 -0.17
C HIS A 59 -0.73 20.08 0.25
N ASP A 60 -0.72 21.03 -0.67
CA ASP A 60 -0.12 22.35 -0.50
C ASP A 60 -1.01 23.33 0.28
N LYS A 61 -2.24 22.91 0.57
CA LYS A 61 -3.19 23.72 1.34
C LYS A 61 -2.82 23.72 2.83
N PRO A 62 -2.78 24.90 3.48
CA PRO A 62 -2.68 25.00 4.93
C PRO A 62 -3.70 24.10 5.62
N ILE A 63 -3.34 23.51 6.77
CA ILE A 63 -4.21 22.56 7.47
C ILE A 63 -5.62 23.13 7.72
N GLU A 64 -5.74 24.44 7.93
CA GLU A 64 -7.01 25.14 8.16
C GLU A 64 -7.96 25.15 6.96
N GLU A 65 -7.43 25.03 5.74
CA GLU A 65 -8.19 25.02 4.49
C GLU A 65 -8.52 23.58 4.02
N ARG A 66 -8.12 22.57 4.78
CA ARG A 66 -8.42 21.17 4.50
C ARG A 66 -9.78 20.78 5.10
N ASP A 67 -10.53 19.94 4.39
CA ASP A 67 -11.75 19.36 4.93
C ASP A 67 -11.45 18.35 6.07
N THR A 68 -12.49 17.84 6.73
CA THR A 68 -12.37 16.90 7.86
C THR A 68 -11.52 15.66 7.52
N TYR A 69 -11.52 15.22 6.26
CA TYR A 69 -10.78 14.03 5.82
C TYR A 69 -9.33 14.38 5.40
N GLY A 70 -9.11 15.50 4.72
CA GLY A 70 -7.78 16.02 4.37
C GLY A 70 -6.96 16.50 5.57
N LYS A 71 -7.62 16.74 6.72
CA LYS A 71 -6.95 16.96 8.02
C LYS A 71 -6.49 15.66 8.68
N ALA A 72 -7.13 14.52 8.39
CA ALA A 72 -6.92 13.28 9.13
C ALA A 72 -6.05 12.26 8.37
N PHE A 73 -6.11 12.21 7.03
CA PHE A 73 -5.41 11.20 6.24
C PHE A 73 -4.88 11.75 4.91
N ILE A 74 -3.67 11.35 4.55
CA ILE A 74 -3.13 11.55 3.20
C ILE A 74 -3.74 10.47 2.30
N GLN A 75 -4.36 10.88 1.19
CA GLN A 75 -4.90 9.95 0.19
C GLN A 75 -4.30 10.24 -1.18
N ILE A 76 -3.66 9.23 -1.78
CA ILE A 76 -3.05 9.35 -3.10
C ILE A 76 -3.73 8.35 -4.03
N GLY A 77 -4.53 8.87 -4.95
CA GLY A 77 -5.24 8.08 -5.94
C GLY A 77 -4.30 7.53 -7.01
N GLY A 78 -4.44 6.24 -7.35
CA GLY A 78 -3.74 5.63 -8.48
C GLY A 78 -2.22 5.52 -8.30
N LEU A 79 -1.73 5.33 -7.07
CA LEU A 79 -0.30 5.24 -6.74
C LEU A 79 0.49 4.32 -7.69
N TRP A 80 -0.03 3.12 -7.99
CA TRP A 80 0.61 2.16 -8.89
C TRP A 80 0.81 2.67 -10.34
N LEU A 81 -0.11 3.51 -10.85
CA LEU A 81 0.02 4.14 -12.16
C LEU A 81 1.09 5.23 -12.17
N GLN A 82 1.25 5.94 -11.06
CA GLN A 82 2.25 6.99 -10.94
C GLN A 82 3.66 6.38 -10.85
N VAL A 83 3.83 5.37 -9.99
CA VAL A 83 5.11 4.66 -9.83
C VAL A 83 5.58 4.01 -11.14
N SER A 84 4.67 3.36 -11.87
CA SER A 84 5.02 2.70 -13.14
C SER A 84 5.44 3.69 -14.24
N LYS A 85 4.83 4.88 -14.30
CA LYS A 85 5.24 5.93 -15.25
C LYS A 85 6.62 6.50 -14.93
N SER A 86 6.93 6.67 -13.64
CA SER A 86 8.23 7.21 -13.21
C SER A 86 9.40 6.27 -13.48
N ASN A 87 9.17 4.95 -13.48
CA ASN A 87 10.19 3.94 -13.84
C ASN A 87 10.40 3.78 -15.36
N SER A 88 9.68 4.53 -16.20
CA SER A 88 9.76 4.48 -17.66
C SER A 88 10.47 5.70 -18.30
N LEU A 89 11.20 6.49 -17.52
CA LEU A 89 12.02 7.63 -17.99
C LEU A 89 13.50 7.41 -17.72
#